data_AF-A0A7C9RVF1-F1
#
_entry.id   AF-A0A7C9RVF1-F1
#
_cell.length_a   1.000
_cell.length_b   1.000
_cell.length_c   1.000
_cell.angle_alpha   90.00
_cell.angle_beta   90.00
_cell.angle_gamma   90.00
#
_symmetry.space_group_name_H-M   'P 1'
#
loop_
_entity.id
_entity.type
_entity.pdbx_description
1 polymer ?
#
loop_
_entity_poly.entity_id
_entity_poly.type
_entity_poly.pdbx_seq_one_letter_code
_entity_poly.pdbx_strand_id
1 'polypeptide(L)'
;MIEPVNTRLGLDGKIALVTSGTHGLGLAIASKLCDNGAHVIITTSPGDVDAERALLVLGGKPGSASVVPLDIQDEHAVRVLLEQVKLERGRLDLFVHHAVSPDMTPLLNVVEPLAKAFVDGGRVVIAGYTVTPVHGVIRTLALEMAWYRVAVNAVVTTVIDNGPMNIDPELVDRLAIKSPSGRVTLPEDVANAVALLCADEAAWIQGQVITVDGGLELLERWGETR
;
A
#
# COMPACT_ATOMS: atom_id res chain seq x y z
N MET A 1 -7.56 -35.66 -12.00
CA MET A 1 -6.47 -34.87 -11.40
C MET A 1 -7.09 -33.59 -10.88
N ILE A 2 -6.90 -33.26 -9.61
CA ILE A 2 -7.34 -31.98 -9.04
C ILE A 2 -6.25 -30.98 -9.42
N GLU A 3 -6.60 -29.92 -10.16
CA GLU A 3 -5.63 -28.84 -10.39
C GLU A 3 -5.24 -28.22 -9.05
N PRO A 4 -3.95 -27.92 -8.81
CA PRO A 4 -3.54 -27.26 -7.58
C PRO A 4 -4.29 -25.93 -7.46
N VAL A 5 -4.92 -25.69 -6.31
CA VAL A 5 -5.61 -24.43 -6.03
C VAL A 5 -4.59 -23.31 -6.20
N ASN A 6 -4.83 -22.39 -7.13
CA ASN A 6 -4.02 -21.19 -7.25
C ASN A 6 -4.26 -20.33 -6.00
N THR A 7 -3.30 -20.31 -5.09
CA THR A 7 -3.39 -19.53 -3.85
C THR A 7 -2.97 -18.07 -4.02
N ARG A 8 -2.59 -17.65 -5.24
CA ARG A 8 -2.22 -16.26 -5.56
C ARG A 8 -3.46 -15.46 -5.96
N LEU A 9 -3.45 -14.19 -5.64
CA LEU A 9 -4.48 -13.20 -5.96
C LEU A 9 -4.45 -12.75 -7.44
N GLY A 10 -3.88 -13.56 -8.34
CA GLY A 10 -3.88 -13.30 -9.79
C GLY A 10 -3.22 -12.00 -10.22
N LEU A 11 -2.14 -11.56 -9.56
CA LEU A 11 -1.43 -10.32 -9.91
C LEU A 11 -0.31 -10.54 -10.96
N ASP A 12 -0.23 -11.73 -11.55
CA ASP A 12 0.76 -12.06 -12.57
C ASP A 12 0.69 -11.07 -13.74
N GLY A 13 1.83 -10.45 -14.06
CA GLY A 13 1.96 -9.48 -15.16
C GLY A 13 1.35 -8.10 -14.88
N LYS A 14 0.83 -7.84 -13.67
CA LYS A 14 0.43 -6.49 -13.25
C LYS A 14 1.67 -5.65 -12.94
N ILE A 15 1.62 -4.36 -13.28
CA ILE A 15 2.64 -3.37 -12.95
C ILE A 15 2.16 -2.56 -11.74
N ALA A 16 2.88 -2.67 -10.63
CA ALA A 16 2.59 -1.96 -9.40
C ALA A 16 3.65 -0.89 -9.11
N LEU A 17 3.21 0.26 -8.61
CA LEU A 17 4.08 1.30 -8.05
C LEU A 17 3.78 1.45 -6.56
N VAL A 18 4.76 1.22 -5.70
CA VAL A 18 4.64 1.31 -4.23
C VAL A 18 5.56 2.42 -3.72
N THR A 19 5.01 3.41 -3.03
CA THR A 19 5.83 4.50 -2.47
C THR A 19 6.50 4.08 -1.17
N SER A 20 7.70 4.59 -0.90
CA SER A 20 8.47 4.31 0.33
C SER A 20 8.62 2.81 0.63
N GLY A 21 9.06 2.06 -0.39
CA GLY A 21 8.99 0.59 -0.44
C GLY A 21 10.24 -0.17 0.05
N THR A 22 11.20 0.48 0.71
CA THR A 22 12.49 -0.13 1.09
C THR A 22 12.54 -0.72 2.49
N HIS A 23 11.60 -0.34 3.37
CA HIS A 23 11.51 -0.86 4.74
C HIS A 23 10.06 -0.91 5.26
N GLY A 24 9.89 -1.55 6.43
CA GLY A 24 8.63 -1.59 7.17
C GLY A 24 7.43 -2.01 6.33
N LEU A 25 6.32 -1.29 6.49
CA LEU A 25 5.07 -1.54 5.77
C LEU A 25 5.20 -1.47 4.25
N GLY A 26 5.93 -0.49 3.70
CA GLY A 26 6.10 -0.36 2.26
C GLY A 26 6.80 -1.57 1.63
N LEU A 27 7.86 -2.06 2.29
CA LEU A 27 8.56 -3.28 1.84
C LEU A 27 7.67 -4.52 1.98
N ALA A 28 6.89 -4.64 3.06
CA ALA A 28 5.97 -5.75 3.26
C ALA A 28 4.87 -5.79 2.17
N ILE A 29 4.32 -4.62 1.80
CA ILE A 29 3.38 -4.48 0.69
C ILE A 29 4.04 -4.91 -0.62
N ALA A 30 5.22 -4.35 -0.95
CA ALA A 30 5.93 -4.70 -2.18
C ALA A 30 6.22 -6.20 -2.26
N SER A 31 6.69 -6.79 -1.16
CA SER A 31 6.94 -8.22 -1.01
C SER A 31 5.69 -9.04 -1.28
N LYS A 32 4.54 -8.64 -0.70
CA LYS A 32 3.27 -9.33 -0.89
C LYS A 32 2.75 -9.25 -2.32
N LEU A 33 2.92 -8.11 -2.99
CA LEU A 33 2.54 -7.96 -4.40
C LEU A 33 3.44 -8.81 -5.31
N CYS A 34 4.76 -8.85 -5.05
CA CYS A 34 5.69 -9.74 -5.75
C CYS A 34 5.34 -11.22 -5.51
N ASP A 35 4.94 -11.62 -4.29
CA ASP A 35 4.49 -13.00 -3.99
C ASP A 35 3.27 -13.42 -4.82
N ASN A 36 2.47 -12.45 -5.26
CA ASN A 36 1.30 -12.66 -6.09
C ASN A 36 1.55 -12.44 -7.60
N GLY A 37 2.80 -12.24 -8.01
CA GLY A 37 3.22 -12.23 -9.42
C GLY A 37 3.38 -10.85 -10.06
N ALA A 38 3.16 -9.75 -9.31
CA ALA A 38 3.29 -8.41 -9.85
C ALA A 38 4.77 -8.03 -10.09
N HIS A 39 5.01 -7.19 -11.10
CA HIS A 39 6.23 -6.39 -11.16
C HIS A 39 6.04 -5.14 -10.31
N VAL A 40 6.85 -4.97 -9.28
CA VAL A 40 6.71 -3.89 -8.30
C VAL A 40 7.85 -2.89 -8.43
N ILE A 41 7.51 -1.67 -8.82
CA ILE A 41 8.40 -0.52 -8.78
C ILE A 41 8.27 0.09 -7.39
N ILE A 42 9.33 0.05 -6.59
CA ILE A 42 9.36 0.71 -5.29
C ILE A 42 10.03 2.08 -5.42
N THR A 43 9.47 3.11 -4.78
CA THR A 43 10.17 4.39 -4.61
C THR A 43 10.77 4.52 -3.22
N THR A 44 11.83 5.32 -3.12
CA THR A 44 12.43 5.73 -1.84
C THR A 44 13.15 7.07 -2.01
N SER A 45 13.40 7.78 -0.92
CA SER A 45 14.14 9.04 -0.97
C SER A 45 15.52 8.86 -1.60
N PRO A 46 16.01 9.84 -2.39
CA PRO A 46 17.36 9.80 -2.94
C PRO A 46 18.42 9.60 -1.85
N GLY A 47 19.33 8.65 -2.06
CA GLY A 47 20.38 8.31 -1.10
C GLY A 47 20.00 7.31 0.00
N ASP A 48 18.80 6.72 -0.06
CA ASP A 48 18.42 5.63 0.83
C ASP A 48 19.38 4.42 0.71
N VAL A 49 20.06 4.11 1.81
CA VAL A 49 21.05 3.04 1.90
C VAL A 49 20.42 1.64 1.89
N ASP A 50 19.12 1.53 2.15
CA ASP A 50 18.40 0.26 2.18
C ASP A 50 17.88 -0.19 0.80
N ALA A 51 18.03 0.63 -0.25
CA ALA A 51 17.50 0.35 -1.59
C ALA A 51 17.96 -1.01 -2.16
N GLU A 52 19.26 -1.31 -2.06
CA GLU A 52 19.82 -2.58 -2.55
C GLU A 52 19.34 -3.77 -1.70
N ARG A 53 19.30 -3.60 -0.37
CA ARG A 53 18.79 -4.62 0.55
C ARG A 53 17.34 -4.95 0.27
N ALA A 54 16.52 -3.94 -0.01
CA ALA A 54 15.11 -4.12 -0.37
C ALA A 54 14.96 -4.97 -1.63
N LEU A 55 15.74 -4.71 -2.69
CA LEU A 55 15.70 -5.52 -3.91
C LEU A 55 16.13 -6.98 -3.66
N LEU A 56 17.08 -7.23 -2.77
CA LEU A 56 17.46 -8.59 -2.38
C LEU A 56 16.31 -9.32 -1.69
N VAL A 57 15.57 -8.65 -0.80
CA VAL A 57 14.39 -9.21 -0.12
C VAL A 57 13.25 -9.52 -1.11
N LEU A 58 13.06 -8.66 -2.12
CA LEU A 58 12.05 -8.82 -3.15
C LEU A 58 12.46 -9.83 -4.24
N GLY A 59 13.75 -10.14 -4.35
CA GLY A 59 14.30 -11.08 -5.32
C GLY A 59 13.86 -12.53 -5.09
N GLY A 60 13.80 -13.32 -6.17
CA GLY A 60 13.44 -14.74 -6.13
C GLY A 60 11.95 -15.04 -5.90
N LYS A 61 11.13 -13.99 -5.76
CA LYS A 61 9.67 -14.11 -5.71
C LYS A 61 9.10 -14.41 -7.11
N PRO A 62 7.82 -14.84 -7.20
CA PRO A 62 7.16 -15.08 -8.49
C PRO A 62 7.08 -13.85 -9.38
N GLY A 63 6.84 -12.69 -8.78
CA GLY A 63 6.96 -11.38 -9.42
C GLY A 63 8.40 -10.89 -9.47
N SER A 64 8.59 -9.61 -9.76
CA SER A 64 9.91 -8.97 -9.77
C SER A 64 9.83 -7.56 -9.21
N ALA A 65 10.97 -6.93 -8.94
CA ALA A 65 11.00 -5.57 -8.42
C ALA A 65 12.11 -4.72 -9.05
N SER A 66 11.88 -3.41 -9.09
CA SER A 66 12.88 -2.39 -9.38
C SER A 66 12.74 -1.24 -8.38
N VAL A 67 13.80 -0.45 -8.21
CA VAL A 67 13.82 0.72 -7.33
C VAL A 67 14.01 1.98 -8.12
N VAL A 68 13.26 3.03 -7.78
CA VAL A 68 13.44 4.38 -8.30
C VAL A 68 13.65 5.34 -7.13
N PRO A 69 14.86 5.91 -6.97
CA PRO A 69 15.10 6.96 -6.01
C PRO A 69 14.31 8.22 -6.40
N LEU A 70 13.31 8.57 -5.60
CA LEU A 70 12.37 9.65 -5.83
C LEU A 70 11.79 10.11 -4.49
N ASP A 71 11.85 11.43 -4.25
CA ASP A 71 11.08 12.04 -3.18
C ASP A 71 9.63 12.23 -3.64
N ILE A 72 8.69 11.63 -2.92
CA ILE A 72 7.25 11.69 -3.24
C ILE A 72 6.67 13.10 -3.09
N GLN A 73 7.38 14.00 -2.39
CA GLN A 73 7.02 15.41 -2.27
C GLN A 73 7.38 16.22 -3.54
N ASP A 74 8.26 15.70 -4.41
CA ASP A 74 8.60 16.34 -5.68
C ASP A 74 7.60 15.91 -6.77
N GLU A 75 6.56 16.72 -6.93
CA GLU A 75 5.51 16.49 -7.93
C GLU A 75 6.04 16.37 -9.36
N HIS A 76 7.11 17.08 -9.72
CA HIS A 76 7.68 17.01 -11.05
C HIS A 76 8.35 15.65 -11.25
N ALA A 77 9.15 15.20 -10.28
CA ALA A 77 9.75 13.88 -10.31
C ALA A 77 8.69 12.77 -10.38
N VAL A 78 7.59 12.88 -9.62
CA VAL A 78 6.49 11.91 -9.66
C VAL A 78 5.84 11.86 -11.04
N ARG A 79 5.57 13.01 -11.66
CA ARG A 79 5.03 13.07 -13.03
C ARG A 79 5.97 12.39 -14.03
N VAL A 80 7.27 12.68 -13.95
CA VAL A 80 8.28 12.07 -14.82
C VAL A 80 8.31 10.55 -14.66
N LEU A 81 8.27 10.05 -13.42
CA LEU A 81 8.21 8.62 -13.16
C LEU A 81 6.95 7.98 -13.77
N LEU A 82 5.77 8.58 -13.57
CA LEU A 82 4.52 8.04 -14.12
C LEU A 82 4.54 7.96 -15.65
N GLU A 83 5.06 8.99 -16.33
CA GLU A 83 5.24 8.97 -17.79
C GLU A 83 6.28 7.93 -18.20
N GLN A 84 7.38 7.76 -17.45
CA GLN A 84 8.38 6.74 -17.72
C GLN A 84 7.79 5.32 -17.57
N VAL A 85 7.01 5.05 -16.53
CA VAL A 85 6.31 3.76 -16.35
C VAL A 85 5.41 3.49 -17.54
N LYS A 86 4.64 4.48 -17.97
CA LYS A 86 3.78 4.35 -19.16
C LYS A 86 4.59 4.07 -20.42
N LEU A 87 5.73 4.72 -20.61
CA LEU A 87 6.55 4.60 -21.81
C LEU A 87 7.29 3.24 -21.86
N GLU A 88 7.81 2.77 -20.74
CA GLU A 88 8.61 1.54 -20.64
C GLU A 88 7.78 0.27 -20.43
N ARG A 89 6.65 0.38 -19.72
CA ARG A 89 5.79 -0.76 -19.37
C ARG A 89 4.46 -0.77 -20.11
N GLY A 90 4.11 0.32 -20.79
CA GLY A 90 2.85 0.47 -21.52
C GLY A 90 1.64 0.78 -20.63
N ARG A 91 1.69 0.43 -19.34
CA ARG A 91 0.60 0.63 -18.38
C ARG A 91 1.08 0.68 -16.94
N LEU A 92 0.28 1.29 -16.07
CA LEU A 92 0.26 1.06 -14.64
C LEU A 92 -1.05 0.33 -14.29
N ASP A 93 -0.98 -0.70 -13.45
CA ASP A 93 -2.17 -1.46 -13.01
C ASP A 93 -2.53 -1.15 -11.54
N LEU A 94 -1.51 -0.98 -10.69
CA LEU A 94 -1.65 -0.78 -9.25
C LEU A 94 -0.77 0.40 -8.77
N PHE A 95 -1.33 1.28 -7.96
CA PHE A 95 -0.57 2.30 -7.24
C PHE A 95 -0.87 2.17 -5.75
N VAL A 96 0.16 1.89 -4.94
CA VAL A 96 0.03 1.84 -3.49
C VAL A 96 0.82 2.98 -2.88
N HIS A 97 0.11 3.93 -2.29
CA HIS A 97 0.74 5.02 -1.57
C HIS A 97 0.85 4.66 -0.10
N HIS A 98 2.08 4.40 0.36
CA HIS A 98 2.37 4.31 1.79
C HIS A 98 2.44 5.73 2.36
N ALA A 99 1.37 6.15 3.06
CA ALA A 99 1.25 7.45 3.69
C ALA A 99 2.06 7.47 5.00
N VAL A 100 3.33 7.86 4.89
CA VAL A 100 4.24 8.10 6.03
C VAL A 100 4.10 9.50 6.62
N SER A 101 3.40 10.41 5.92
CA SER A 101 3.14 11.79 6.31
C SER A 101 1.63 12.06 6.29
N PRO A 102 1.10 12.90 7.20
CA PRO A 102 -0.29 13.33 7.13
C PRO A 102 -0.56 14.29 5.95
N ASP A 103 0.48 14.88 5.36
CA ASP A 103 0.34 15.76 4.19
C ASP A 103 0.18 14.94 2.91
N MET A 104 -1.04 14.97 2.36
CA MET A 104 -1.42 14.30 1.13
C MET A 104 -1.35 15.23 -0.10
N THR A 105 -1.02 16.51 0.09
CA THR A 105 -1.03 17.52 -0.98
C THR A 105 -0.22 17.12 -2.22
N PRO A 106 1.02 16.59 -2.10
CA PRO A 106 1.79 16.18 -3.28
C PRO A 106 1.08 15.09 -4.09
N LEU A 107 0.44 14.12 -3.42
CA LEU A 107 -0.32 13.07 -4.11
C LEU A 107 -1.54 13.67 -4.82
N LEU A 108 -2.25 14.60 -4.17
CA LEU A 108 -3.42 15.26 -4.74
C LEU A 108 -3.06 16.08 -5.98
N ASN A 109 -1.89 16.71 -6.02
CA ASN A 109 -1.46 17.51 -7.15
C ASN A 109 -1.09 16.66 -8.38
N VAL A 110 -0.82 15.37 -8.21
CA VAL A 110 -0.47 14.44 -9.30
C VAL A 110 -1.60 13.47 -9.68
N VAL A 111 -2.83 13.69 -9.23
CA VAL A 111 -3.99 12.82 -9.53
C VAL A 111 -4.21 12.66 -11.03
N GLU A 112 -4.22 13.74 -11.81
CA GLU A 112 -4.44 13.65 -13.26
C GLU A 112 -3.31 12.89 -13.99
N PRO A 113 -2.01 13.19 -13.78
CA PRO A 113 -0.92 12.36 -14.30
C PRO A 113 -1.02 10.90 -13.89
N LEU A 114 -1.33 10.63 -12.63
CA LEU A 114 -1.48 9.28 -12.10
C LEU A 114 -2.62 8.55 -12.83
N ALA A 115 -3.77 9.19 -12.97
CA ALA A 115 -4.91 8.66 -13.72
C ALA A 115 -4.54 8.32 -15.17
N LYS A 116 -3.75 9.17 -15.83
CA LYS A 116 -3.28 8.98 -17.22
C LYS A 116 -2.24 7.87 -17.40
N ALA A 117 -1.62 7.41 -16.31
CA ALA A 117 -0.72 6.26 -16.33
C ALA A 117 -1.49 4.92 -16.36
N PHE A 118 -2.73 4.90 -15.87
CA PHE A 118 -3.64 3.77 -16.02
C PHE A 118 -4.26 3.78 -17.42
N VAL A 119 -4.15 2.66 -18.14
CA VAL A 119 -4.66 2.56 -19.52
C VAL A 119 -6.02 1.85 -19.57
N ASP A 120 -6.17 0.73 -18.84
CA ASP A 120 -7.36 -0.12 -18.87
C ASP A 120 -8.11 -0.12 -17.52
N GLY A 121 -8.02 1.00 -16.79
CA GLY A 121 -8.38 1.07 -15.38
C GLY A 121 -7.27 0.54 -14.47
N GLY A 122 -7.58 0.38 -13.20
CA GLY A 122 -6.60 -0.06 -12.22
C GLY A 122 -7.03 0.22 -10.80
N ARG A 123 -6.06 0.24 -9.88
CA ARG A 123 -6.34 0.40 -8.46
C ARG A 123 -5.34 1.28 -7.77
N VAL A 124 -5.85 2.15 -6.92
CA VAL A 124 -5.11 2.95 -5.96
C VAL A 124 -5.46 2.47 -4.56
N VAL A 125 -4.45 2.14 -3.78
CA VAL A 125 -4.61 1.83 -2.35
C VAL A 125 -3.74 2.78 -1.54
N ILE A 126 -4.34 3.52 -0.62
CA ILE A 126 -3.59 4.32 0.36
C ILE A 126 -3.41 3.47 1.61
N ALA A 127 -2.17 3.19 2.00
CA ALA A 127 -1.85 2.38 3.17
C ALA A 127 -1.13 3.24 4.20
N GLY A 128 -1.56 3.23 5.46
CA GLY A 128 -0.87 4.03 6.49
C GLY A 128 -1.54 4.03 7.85
N TYR A 129 -1.08 4.93 8.71
CA TYR A 129 -1.54 5.09 10.09
C TYR A 129 -2.43 6.31 10.16
N THR A 130 -3.73 6.17 10.34
CA THR A 130 -4.55 7.33 10.73
C THR A 130 -5.89 6.92 11.32
N VAL A 131 -6.25 7.64 12.38
CA VAL A 131 -7.63 7.96 12.73
C VAL A 131 -7.94 9.38 12.20
N THR A 132 -8.81 9.46 11.19
CA THR A 132 -9.79 10.56 10.89
C THR A 132 -9.65 11.53 9.69
N PRO A 133 -8.51 11.88 9.06
CA PRO A 133 -8.54 12.73 7.84
C PRO A 133 -8.72 12.00 6.49
N VAL A 134 -8.46 10.70 6.44
CA VAL A 134 -8.34 9.97 5.16
C VAL A 134 -9.70 9.72 4.48
N HIS A 135 -10.81 9.64 5.22
CA HIS A 135 -12.12 9.34 4.63
C HIS A 135 -12.59 10.36 3.59
N GLY A 136 -12.40 11.66 3.85
CA GLY A 136 -12.79 12.71 2.90
C GLY A 136 -11.94 12.66 1.63
N VAL A 137 -10.62 12.55 1.80
CA VAL A 137 -9.66 12.45 0.71
C VAL A 137 -9.93 11.22 -0.16
N ILE A 138 -10.14 10.05 0.44
CA ILE A 138 -10.43 8.81 -0.29
C ILE A 138 -11.72 8.91 -1.09
N ARG A 139 -12.78 9.52 -0.53
CA ARG A 139 -14.03 9.71 -1.26
C ARG A 139 -13.85 10.63 -2.47
N THR A 140 -13.16 11.75 -2.30
CA THR A 140 -12.89 12.67 -3.41
C THR A 140 -12.07 11.98 -4.50
N LEU A 141 -10.95 11.35 -4.14
CA LEU A 141 -10.11 10.62 -5.08
C LEU A 141 -10.86 9.49 -5.79
N ALA A 142 -11.69 8.73 -5.07
CA ALA A 142 -12.49 7.67 -5.67
C ALA A 142 -13.46 8.18 -6.73
N LEU A 143 -14.04 9.37 -6.53
CA LEU A 143 -14.94 10.00 -7.51
C LEU A 143 -14.18 10.55 -8.71
N GLU A 144 -13.04 11.21 -8.49
CA GLU A 144 -12.21 11.76 -9.57
C GLU A 144 -11.60 10.66 -10.45
N MET A 145 -11.13 9.58 -9.83
CA MET A 145 -10.47 8.46 -10.51
C MET A 145 -11.47 7.49 -11.17
N ALA A 146 -12.74 7.52 -10.78
CA ALA A 146 -13.77 6.63 -11.36
C ALA A 146 -13.94 6.82 -12.87
N TRP A 147 -13.76 8.04 -13.39
CA TRP A 147 -13.80 8.32 -14.84
C TRP A 147 -12.73 7.57 -15.64
N TYR A 148 -11.65 7.19 -14.97
CA TYR A 148 -10.55 6.42 -15.53
C TYR A 148 -10.67 4.93 -15.24
N ARG A 149 -11.80 4.48 -14.67
CA ARG A 149 -12.02 3.09 -14.24
C ARG A 149 -10.99 2.63 -13.19
N VAL A 150 -10.51 3.57 -12.38
CA VAL A 150 -9.55 3.29 -11.31
C VAL A 150 -10.27 3.27 -9.97
N ALA A 151 -10.17 2.13 -9.27
CA ALA A 151 -10.73 2.00 -7.94
C ALA A 151 -9.77 2.57 -6.89
N VAL A 152 -10.26 3.41 -5.96
CA VAL A 152 -9.48 4.02 -4.89
C VAL A 152 -10.03 3.57 -3.55
N ASN A 153 -9.18 2.98 -2.71
CA ASN A 153 -9.51 2.61 -1.33
C ASN A 153 -8.32 2.90 -0.41
N ALA A 154 -8.52 2.73 0.89
CA ALA A 154 -7.46 2.79 1.88
C ALA A 154 -7.48 1.57 2.81
N VAL A 155 -6.29 1.21 3.29
CA VAL A 155 -6.08 0.30 4.40
C VAL A 155 -5.38 1.08 5.50
N VAL A 156 -5.98 1.12 6.68
CA VAL A 156 -5.44 1.85 7.83
C VAL A 156 -5.29 0.92 9.02
N THR A 157 -4.42 1.29 9.96
CA THR A 157 -4.28 0.60 11.25
C THR A 157 -3.91 1.61 12.32
N THR A 158 -4.16 1.24 13.57
CA THR A 158 -3.88 2.05 14.75
C THR A 158 -2.41 2.01 15.12
N VAL A 159 -1.81 0.81 15.14
CA VAL A 159 -0.40 0.58 15.47
C VAL A 159 0.15 -0.52 14.57
N ILE A 160 1.45 -0.50 14.27
CA ILE A 160 2.15 -1.59 13.58
C ILE A 160 3.46 -1.85 14.30
N ASP A 161 3.68 -3.09 14.73
CA ASP A 161 4.99 -3.54 15.18
C ASP A 161 5.92 -3.72 13.97
N ASN A 162 6.75 -2.70 13.72
CA ASN A 162 7.78 -2.72 12.67
C ASN A 162 9.11 -3.32 13.16
N GLY A 163 9.09 -4.10 14.24
CA GLY A 163 10.25 -4.70 14.87
C GLY A 163 10.88 -3.83 15.99
N PRO A 164 11.93 -4.36 16.65
CA PRO A 164 12.40 -3.92 17.97
C PRO A 164 12.97 -2.50 18.03
N MET A 165 13.15 -1.82 16.90
CA MET A 165 13.71 -0.46 16.84
C MET A 165 12.64 0.64 16.84
N ASN A 166 11.35 0.32 16.68
CA ASN A 166 10.33 1.31 16.33
C ASN A 166 9.19 1.48 17.34
N ILE A 167 8.93 0.50 18.22
CA ILE A 167 7.91 0.61 19.27
C ILE A 167 8.49 0.11 20.59
N ASP A 168 8.18 0.83 21.66
CA ASP A 168 8.44 0.40 23.04
C ASP A 168 7.84 -0.99 23.30
N PRO A 169 8.64 -2.01 23.64
CA PRO A 169 8.14 -3.36 23.93
C PRO A 169 7.02 -3.37 24.97
N GLU A 170 7.07 -2.50 25.98
CA GLU A 170 6.00 -2.41 26.99
C GLU A 170 4.68 -1.90 26.38
N LEU A 171 4.75 -0.99 25.40
CA LEU A 171 3.59 -0.57 24.64
C LEU A 171 3.05 -1.72 23.75
N VAL A 172 3.92 -2.49 23.10
CA VAL A 172 3.51 -3.67 22.31
C VAL A 172 2.76 -4.67 23.18
N ASP A 173 3.29 -5.03 24.35
CA ASP A 173 2.65 -5.99 25.26
C ASP A 173 1.30 -5.48 25.76
N ARG A 174 1.23 -4.21 26.15
CA ARG A 174 -0.04 -3.59 26.60
C ARG A 174 -1.08 -3.55 25.49
N LEU A 175 -0.70 -3.24 24.26
CA LEU A 175 -1.61 -3.22 23.12
C LEU A 175 -2.02 -4.63 22.68
N ALA A 176 -1.12 -5.61 22.79
CA ALA A 176 -1.44 -7.01 22.52
C ALA A 176 -2.51 -7.57 23.47
N ILE A 177 -2.42 -7.22 24.76
CA ILE A 177 -3.44 -7.58 25.77
C ILE A 177 -4.81 -7.00 25.42
N LYS A 178 -4.84 -5.76 24.92
CA LYS A 178 -6.09 -5.08 24.56
C LYS A 178 -6.65 -5.55 23.23
N SER A 179 -5.81 -5.84 22.24
CA SER A 179 -6.25 -6.24 20.90
C SER A 179 -7.20 -7.44 20.95
N PRO A 180 -8.43 -7.35 20.41
CA PRO A 180 -9.35 -8.49 20.33
C PRO A 180 -8.76 -9.71 19.60
N SER A 181 -7.81 -9.47 18.70
CA SER A 181 -7.09 -10.54 17.98
C SER A 181 -5.85 -11.06 18.72
N GLY A 182 -5.58 -10.59 19.94
CA GLY A 182 -4.56 -11.12 20.86
C GLY A 182 -3.10 -10.76 20.51
N ARG A 183 -2.88 -9.86 19.55
CA ARG A 183 -1.55 -9.32 19.22
C ARG A 183 -1.64 -7.95 18.54
N VAL A 184 -0.51 -7.27 18.47
CA VAL A 184 -0.32 -6.05 17.68
C VAL A 184 -0.23 -6.41 16.18
N THR A 185 -0.73 -5.51 15.34
CA THR A 185 -0.66 -5.61 13.87
C THR A 185 0.79 -5.67 13.41
N LEU A 186 1.06 -6.54 12.45
CA LEU A 186 2.34 -6.62 11.74
C LEU A 186 2.22 -6.00 10.34
N PRO A 187 3.33 -5.58 9.72
CA PRO A 187 3.34 -5.08 8.34
C PRO A 187 2.64 -6.02 7.36
N GLU A 188 2.79 -7.32 7.54
CA GLU A 188 2.20 -8.36 6.71
C GLU A 188 0.67 -8.38 6.77
N ASP A 189 0.06 -8.02 7.91
CA ASP A 189 -1.40 -7.97 8.05
C ASP A 189 -1.99 -6.90 7.14
N VAL A 190 -1.39 -5.72 7.15
CA VAL A 190 -1.79 -4.60 6.29
C VAL A 190 -1.48 -4.94 4.83
N ALA A 191 -0.30 -5.51 4.54
CA ALA A 191 0.07 -5.93 3.19
C ALA A 191 -0.90 -6.96 2.60
N ASN A 192 -1.42 -7.90 3.41
CA ASN A 192 -2.44 -8.85 2.99
C ASN A 192 -3.73 -8.15 2.54
N ALA A 193 -4.22 -7.19 3.33
CA ALA A 193 -5.42 -6.43 2.99
C ALA A 193 -5.23 -5.52 1.77
N VAL A 194 -4.06 -4.89 1.63
CA VAL A 194 -3.69 -4.13 0.42
C VAL A 194 -3.73 -5.04 -0.80
N ALA A 195 -3.10 -6.22 -0.74
CA ALA A 195 -3.09 -7.16 -1.84
C ALA A 195 -4.51 -7.64 -2.22
N LEU A 196 -5.39 -7.88 -1.24
CA LEU A 196 -6.81 -8.18 -1.49
C LEU A 196 -7.52 -7.05 -2.22
N LEU A 197 -7.29 -5.80 -1.81
CA LEU A 197 -7.84 -4.64 -2.51
C LEU A 197 -7.23 -4.43 -3.90
N CYS A 198 -6.03 -4.97 -4.17
CA CYS A 198 -5.39 -4.97 -5.48
C CYS A 198 -5.88 -6.08 -6.44
N ALA A 199 -6.49 -7.14 -5.91
CA ALA A 199 -6.98 -8.29 -6.70
C ALA A 199 -8.17 -7.90 -7.57
N ASP A 200 -8.34 -8.52 -8.75
CA ASP A 200 -9.40 -8.18 -9.70
C ASP A 200 -10.81 -8.36 -9.09
N GLU A 201 -10.98 -9.32 -8.17
CA GLU A 201 -12.22 -9.58 -7.44
C GLU A 201 -12.69 -8.40 -6.60
N ALA A 202 -11.80 -7.51 -6.15
CA ALA A 202 -12.15 -6.33 -5.39
C ALA A 202 -12.68 -5.19 -6.27
N ALA A 203 -13.05 -5.42 -7.55
CA ALA A 203 -13.30 -4.37 -8.55
C ALA A 203 -14.51 -3.48 -8.20
N TRP A 204 -15.38 -3.98 -7.33
CA TRP A 204 -16.57 -3.28 -6.87
C TRP A 204 -16.39 -2.61 -5.50
N ILE A 205 -15.20 -2.71 -4.89
CA ILE A 205 -14.89 -2.01 -3.64
C ILE A 205 -14.31 -0.65 -4.03
N GLN A 206 -15.02 0.44 -3.66
CA GLN A 206 -14.66 1.81 -4.05
C GLN A 206 -14.89 2.79 -2.91
N GLY A 207 -13.94 3.70 -2.71
CA GLY A 207 -14.04 4.78 -1.72
C GLY A 207 -14.08 4.30 -0.26
N GLN A 208 -13.61 3.09 0.02
CA GLN A 208 -13.61 2.51 1.36
C GLN A 208 -12.31 2.77 2.11
N VAL A 209 -12.42 2.90 3.42
CA VAL A 209 -11.28 2.89 4.35
C VAL A 209 -11.48 1.65 5.22
N ILE A 210 -10.56 0.70 5.11
CA ILE A 210 -10.62 -0.58 5.84
C ILE A 210 -9.60 -0.54 6.97
N THR A 211 -10.06 -0.62 8.21
CA THR A 211 -9.18 -0.75 9.38
C THR A 211 -8.72 -2.20 9.54
N VAL A 212 -7.41 -2.40 9.67
CA VAL A 212 -6.73 -3.69 9.85
C VAL A 212 -5.85 -3.61 11.10
N ASP A 213 -6.48 -3.68 12.26
CA ASP A 213 -5.78 -3.49 13.55
C ASP A 213 -6.13 -4.55 14.60
N GLY A 214 -6.68 -5.68 14.15
CA GLY A 214 -7.12 -6.75 15.03
C GLY A 214 -8.32 -6.40 15.92
N GLY A 215 -8.99 -5.27 15.66
CA GLY A 215 -10.13 -4.77 16.43
C GLY A 215 -9.77 -3.76 17.51
N LEU A 216 -8.54 -3.23 17.53
CA LEU A 216 -8.08 -2.30 18.56
C LEU A 216 -8.87 -0.99 18.56
N GLU A 217 -9.15 -0.40 17.40
CA GLU A 217 -9.97 0.82 17.24
C GLU A 217 -11.41 0.61 17.75
N LEU A 218 -11.93 -0.63 17.70
CA LEU A 218 -13.27 -0.91 18.21
C LEU A 218 -13.35 -0.64 19.72
N LEU A 219 -12.27 -0.88 20.48
CA LEU A 219 -12.27 -0.63 21.92
C LEU A 219 -12.27 0.85 22.26
N GLU A 220 -11.57 1.68 21.47
CA GLU A 220 -11.57 3.13 21.65
C GLU A 220 -12.95 3.74 21.38
N ARG A 221 -13.66 3.23 20.36
CA ARG A 221 -15.01 3.70 20.00
C ARG A 221 -16.11 3.20 20.94
N TRP A 222 -15.88 2.10 21.67
CA TRP A 222 -16.87 1.50 22.58
C TRP A 222 -16.76 1.98 24.04
N GLY A 223 -15.84 2.91 24.33
CA GLY A 223 -15.81 3.64 25.60
C GLY A 223 -15.37 2.80 26.81
N GLU A 224 -14.51 1.81 26.63
CA GLU A 224 -14.03 0.98 27.74
C GLU A 224 -12.77 1.55 28.39
N THR A 225 -13.03 2.54 29.25
CA THR A 225 -12.55 2.48 30.64
C THR A 225 -13.19 1.26 31.31
N ARG A 226 -12.57 0.09 31.27
CA ARG A 226 -12.76 -0.99 32.25
C ARG A 226 -11.48 -1.79 32.43
#